data_AF-X0XZF1-F1
#
_entry.id   AF-X0XZF1-F1
#
_cell.length_a   1.000
_cell.length_b   1.000
_cell.length_c   1.000
_cell.angle_alpha   90.00
_cell.angle_beta   90.00
_cell.angle_gamma   90.00
#
_symmetry.space_group_name_H-M   'P 1'
#
loop_
_entity.id
_entity.type
_entity.pdbx_description
1 polymer ?
#
loop_
_entity_poly.entity_id
_entity_poly.type
_entity_poly.pdbx_seq_one_letter_code
_entity_poly.pdbx_strand_id
1 'polypeptide(L)'
;MAPPDATQVEPSSPSDVTEQLRDHLERSDGAFLGEWIESLAPGEIVRAVSHLSADEQTRLLHLLDPQDAADLIDDLPDEQSADLLEE
;
A
#
# COMPACT_ATOMS: atom_id res chain seq x y z
N MET A 1 14.25 34.99 -16.54
CA MET A 1 15.04 33.76 -16.28
C MET A 1 14.48 33.20 -14.98
N ALA A 2 13.59 32.22 -15.07
CA ALA A 2 13.13 31.49 -13.90
C ALA A 2 14.30 30.65 -13.36
N PRO A 3 14.39 30.40 -12.04
CA PRO A 3 15.35 29.43 -11.54
C PRO A 3 15.06 28.05 -12.18
N PRO A 4 16.08 27.26 -12.55
CA PRO A 4 15.86 25.85 -12.81
C PRO A 4 15.33 25.23 -11.52
N ASP A 5 14.12 24.67 -11.64
CA ASP A 5 13.39 23.93 -10.63
C ASP A 5 14.35 22.99 -9.87
N ALA A 6 14.47 23.22 -8.58
CA ALA A 6 15.34 22.46 -7.71
C ALA A 6 14.87 21.00 -7.69
N THR A 7 15.77 20.09 -8.05
CA THR A 7 15.70 18.70 -7.62
C THR A 7 14.46 17.96 -8.09
N GLN A 8 14.61 17.37 -9.27
CA GLN A 8 13.95 16.15 -9.68
C GLN A 8 14.16 15.04 -8.61
N VAL A 9 13.37 15.06 -7.55
CA VAL A 9 12.81 13.83 -6.99
C VAL A 9 11.51 13.66 -7.78
N GLU A 10 11.54 12.89 -8.87
CA GLU A 10 10.30 12.32 -9.36
C GLU A 10 9.83 11.44 -8.20
N PRO A 11 8.73 11.76 -7.49
CA PRO A 11 8.16 10.76 -6.60
C PRO A 11 7.82 9.59 -7.52
N SER A 12 8.38 8.41 -7.23
CA SER A 12 7.98 7.17 -7.88
C SER A 12 6.46 7.18 -8.04
N SER A 13 5.98 7.09 -9.28
CA SER A 13 4.57 7.34 -9.57
C SER A 13 3.71 6.41 -8.69
N PRO A 14 2.60 6.89 -8.11
CA PRO A 14 1.73 6.05 -7.27
C PRO A 14 1.15 4.83 -8.01
N SER A 15 1.16 4.88 -9.34
CA SER A 15 0.81 3.78 -10.22
C SER A 15 1.75 2.57 -10.07
N ASP A 16 3.06 2.79 -9.98
CA ASP A 16 4.05 1.69 -9.88
C ASP A 16 3.91 0.90 -8.57
N VAL A 17 3.63 1.56 -7.45
CA VAL A 17 3.44 0.89 -6.15
C VAL A 17 2.19 0.01 -6.18
N THR A 18 1.10 0.50 -6.76
CA THR A 18 -0.15 -0.25 -6.89
C THR A 18 0.02 -1.49 -7.76
N GLU A 19 0.72 -1.37 -8.89
CA GLU A 19 0.98 -2.50 -9.79
C GLU A 19 1.90 -3.55 -9.14
N GLN A 20 2.93 -3.12 -8.43
CA GLN A 20 3.81 -4.03 -7.67
C GLN A 20 3.05 -4.74 -6.56
N LEU A 21 2.19 -4.04 -5.83
CA LEU A 21 1.34 -4.61 -4.79
C LEU A 21 0.46 -5.73 -5.37
N ARG A 22 -0.20 -5.48 -6.51
CA ARG A 22 -1.00 -6.49 -7.22
C ARG A 22 -0.18 -7.71 -7.64
N ASP A 23 1.00 -7.49 -8.21
CA ASP A 23 1.90 -8.57 -8.62
C ASP A 23 2.35 -9.42 -7.41
N HIS A 24 2.66 -8.79 -6.27
CA HIS A 24 2.96 -9.49 -5.02
C HIS A 24 1.76 -10.28 -4.47
N LEU A 25 0.55 -9.73 -4.55
CA LEU A 25 -0.69 -10.42 -4.18
C LEU A 25 -0.94 -11.65 -5.06
N GLU A 26 -0.71 -11.55 -6.36
CA GLU A 26 -0.84 -12.66 -7.31
C GLU A 26 0.16 -13.78 -7.03
N ARG A 27 1.39 -13.43 -6.65
CA ARG A 27 2.43 -14.40 -6.28
C ARG A 27 2.24 -14.98 -4.88
N SER A 28 1.41 -14.34 -4.04
CA SER A 28 1.13 -14.75 -2.65
C SER A 28 2.38 -14.83 -1.77
N ASP A 29 3.35 -13.93 -2.01
CA ASP A 29 4.61 -13.84 -1.27
C ASP A 29 4.47 -12.95 0.00
N GLY A 30 3.65 -13.39 0.97
CA GLY A 30 3.33 -12.59 2.17
C GLY A 30 4.54 -12.11 2.98
N ALA A 31 5.57 -12.95 3.11
CA ALA A 31 6.79 -12.61 3.86
C ALA A 31 7.60 -11.48 3.19
N PHE A 32 7.68 -11.47 1.86
CA PHE A 32 8.36 -10.41 1.12
C PHE A 32 7.47 -9.15 1.04
N LEU A 33 6.15 -9.35 0.98
CA LEU A 33 5.18 -8.26 0.90
C LEU A 33 5.20 -7.39 2.16
N GLY A 34 5.25 -7.99 3.35
CA GLY A 34 5.42 -7.24 4.61
C GLY A 34 6.69 -6.39 4.61
N GLU A 35 7.84 -7.01 4.30
CA GLU A 35 9.14 -6.33 4.25
C GLU A 35 9.20 -5.22 3.20
N TRP A 36 8.50 -5.40 2.08
CA TRP A 36 8.39 -4.38 1.06
C TRP A 36 7.50 -3.22 1.50
N ILE A 37 6.38 -3.49 2.15
CA ILE A 37 5.46 -2.47 2.68
C ILE A 37 6.14 -1.64 3.77
N GLU A 38 6.84 -2.25 4.74
CA GLU A 38 7.57 -1.49 5.78
C GLU A 38 8.68 -0.60 5.19
N SER A 39 9.17 -0.90 3.98
CA SER A 39 10.14 -0.07 3.27
C SER A 39 9.51 1.12 2.54
N LEU A 40 8.19 1.15 2.35
CA LEU A 40 7.47 2.24 1.70
C LEU A 40 7.01 3.30 2.70
N ALA A 41 6.77 4.53 2.23
CA ALA A 41 6.15 5.52 3.09
C ALA A 41 4.66 5.17 3.33
N PRO A 42 4.12 5.40 4.54
CA PRO A 42 2.72 5.12 4.89
C PRO A 42 1.72 5.69 3.87
N GLY A 43 1.92 6.95 3.47
CA GLY A 43 1.08 7.61 2.46
C GLY A 43 1.16 7.04 1.03
N GLU A 44 2.23 6.32 0.67
CA GLU A 44 2.32 5.59 -0.60
C GLU A 44 1.48 4.32 -0.55
N ILE A 45 1.56 3.58 0.55
CA ILE A 45 0.80 2.35 0.76
C ILE A 45 -0.68 2.66 0.85
N VAL A 46 -1.11 3.63 1.66
CA VAL A 46 -2.53 4.03 1.76
C VAL A 46 -3.11 4.40 0.40
N ARG A 47 -2.34 5.14 -0.41
CA ARG A 47 -2.78 5.51 -1.77
C ARG A 47 -2.87 4.31 -2.71
N ALA A 48 -1.94 3.36 -2.61
CA ALA A 48 -1.95 2.13 -3.40
C ALA A 48 -3.11 1.22 -2.99
N VAL A 49 -3.33 1.05 -1.68
CA VAL A 49 -4.44 0.28 -1.09
C VAL A 49 -5.79 0.91 -1.45
N SER A 50 -5.90 2.24 -1.45
CA SER A 50 -7.10 2.93 -1.95
C SER A 50 -7.43 2.66 -3.43
N HIS A 51 -6.45 2.23 -4.24
CA HIS A 51 -6.67 1.82 -5.63
C HIS A 51 -6.96 0.32 -5.80
N LEU A 52 -6.86 -0.46 -4.72
CA LEU A 52 -7.21 -1.87 -4.70
C LEU A 52 -8.72 -2.05 -4.51
N SER A 53 -9.25 -3.13 -5.09
CA SER A 53 -10.62 -3.59 -4.85
C SER A 53 -10.75 -4.17 -3.44
N ALA A 54 -11.95 -4.24 -2.87
CA ALA A 54 -12.18 -4.82 -1.54
C ALA A 54 -11.57 -6.24 -1.39
N ASP A 55 -11.81 -7.14 -2.35
CA ASP A 55 -11.18 -8.46 -2.39
C ASP A 55 -9.64 -8.43 -2.35
N GLU A 56 -9.02 -7.48 -3.06
CA GLU A 56 -7.56 -7.34 -3.10
C GLU A 56 -7.02 -6.83 -1.76
N GLN A 57 -7.73 -5.92 -1.09
CA GLN A 57 -7.38 -5.40 0.23
C GLN A 57 -7.53 -6.48 1.31
N THR A 58 -8.62 -7.25 1.31
CA THR A 58 -8.78 -8.39 2.23
C THR A 58 -7.68 -9.42 2.01
N ARG A 59 -7.33 -9.71 0.74
CA ARG A 59 -6.24 -10.63 0.42
C ARG A 59 -4.89 -10.12 0.88
N LEU A 60 -4.65 -8.82 0.78
CA LEU A 60 -3.47 -8.16 1.32
C LEU A 60 -3.36 -8.39 2.83
N LEU A 61 -4.40 -8.05 3.59
CA LEU A 61 -4.43 -8.24 5.05
C LEU A 61 -4.24 -9.72 5.46
N HIS A 62 -4.75 -10.66 4.66
CA HIS A 62 -4.57 -12.09 4.89
C HIS A 62 -3.16 -12.62 4.57
N LEU A 63 -2.41 -11.92 3.70
CA LEU A 63 -1.04 -12.26 3.33
C LEU A 63 -0.01 -11.64 4.28
N LEU A 64 -0.35 -10.49 4.87
CA LEU A 64 0.48 -9.82 5.87
C LEU A 64 0.40 -10.52 7.23
N ASP A 65 1.43 -10.34 8.04
CA ASP A 65 1.37 -10.75 9.44
C ASP A 65 0.37 -9.84 10.19
N PRO A 66 -0.35 -10.34 11.19
CA PRO A 66 -1.30 -9.54 11.98
C PRO A 66 -0.75 -8.21 12.49
N GLN A 67 0.56 -8.11 12.75
CA GLN A 67 1.16 -6.84 13.15
C GLN A 67 1.16 -5.81 12.01
N ASP A 68 1.64 -6.18 10.83
CA ASP A 68 1.72 -5.28 9.66
C ASP A 68 0.34 -4.95 9.12
N ALA A 69 -0.59 -5.91 9.16
CA ALA A 69 -1.99 -5.68 8.82
C ALA A 69 -2.63 -4.63 9.75
N ALA A 70 -2.36 -4.69 11.06
CA ALA A 70 -2.88 -3.72 12.01
C ALA A 70 -2.27 -2.32 11.81
N ASP A 71 -0.98 -2.23 11.53
CA ASP A 71 -0.30 -0.95 11.23
C ASP A 71 -0.90 -0.31 9.96
N LEU A 72 -1.13 -1.13 8.93
CA LEU A 72 -1.79 -0.68 7.71
C LEU A 72 -3.22 -0.18 7.97
N ILE A 73 -4.01 -0.89 8.77
CA ILE A 73 -5.38 -0.50 9.12
C ILE A 73 -5.41 0.82 9.92
N ASP A 74 -4.39 1.09 10.73
CA ASP A 74 -4.25 2.33 11.50
C ASP A 74 -3.95 3.54 10.60
N ASP A 75 -3.19 3.33 9.52
CA ASP A 75 -2.86 4.39 8.55
C ASP A 75 -4.01 4.66 7.56
N LEU A 76 -4.92 3.69 7.37
CA LEU A 76 -6.10 3.84 6.53
C LEU A 76 -7.19 4.73 7.19
N PRO A 77 -7.99 5.47 6.38
CA PRO A 77 -9.09 6.25 6.92
C PRO A 77 -10.19 5.35 7.51
N ASP A 78 -10.84 5.81 8.59
CA ASP A 78 -11.85 5.05 9.35
C ASP A 78 -12.92 4.38 8.47
N GLU A 79 -13.35 5.05 7.40
CA GLU A 79 -14.35 4.54 6.45
C GLU A 79 -13.87 3.29 5.72
N GLN A 80 -12.60 3.21 5.34
CA GLN A 80 -12.01 2.03 4.69
C GLN A 80 -11.66 0.95 5.69
N SER A 81 -11.10 1.33 6.85
CA SER A 81 -10.77 0.40 7.92
C SER A 81 -11.99 -0.34 8.46
N ALA A 82 -13.15 0.34 8.55
CA ALA A 82 -14.41 -0.28 8.97
C ALA A 82 -14.93 -1.30 7.94
N ASP A 83 -14.84 -0.98 6.64
CA ASP A 83 -15.26 -1.88 5.54
C ASP A 83 -14.42 -3.17 5.55
N LEU A 84 -13.11 -3.06 5.77
CA LEU A 84 -12.19 -4.20 5.86
C LEU A 84 -12.42 -5.09 7.08
N LEU A 85 -13.02 -4.58 8.15
CA LEU A 85 -13.27 -5.32 9.38
C LEU A 85 -14.66 -6.00 9.39
N GLU A 86 -15.56 -5.60 8.49
CA GLU A 86 -16.94 -6.10 8.43
C GLU A 86 -17.09 -7.39 7.58
N GLU A 87 -16.09 -7.71 6.75
CA GLU A 87 -16.02 -8.90 5.87
C GLU A 87 -15.36 -10.13 6.54
#